data_AF-A0ABC8QHI7-F1
#
_entry.id   AF-A0ABC8QHI7-F1
#
_cell.length_a   1.000
_cell.length_b   1.000
_cell.length_c   1.000
_cell.angle_alpha   90.00
_cell.angle_beta   90.00
_cell.angle_gamma   90.00
#
_symmetry.space_group_name_H-M   'P 1'
#
loop_
_entity.id
_entity.type
_entity.pdbx_description
1 polymer ?
#
loop_
_entity_poly.entity_id
_entity_poly.type
_entity_poly.pdbx_seq_one_letter_code
_entity_poly.pdbx_strand_id
1 'polypeptide(L)'
;MAWVRNFGGYVDFISYVLLSAPDDFPEEDYLSQDEQMNLEKAFEELRNGMHFVEEAIADGTTRVRLRDLLDASLSAYRAGRDVEGAHLLQDFEKMLLMKKA
;
A
#
# COMPACT_ATOMS: atom_id res chain seq x y z
N MET A 1 -10.04 -5.96 11.59
CA MET A 1 -9.24 -7.17 11.26
C MET A 1 -8.00 -6.71 10.54
N ALA A 2 -6.81 -7.23 10.88
CA ALA A 2 -5.62 -6.95 10.08
C ALA A 2 -5.71 -7.77 8.78
N TRP A 3 -5.72 -7.07 7.64
CA TRP A 3 -5.73 -7.68 6.31
C TRP A 3 -4.37 -8.30 6.02
N VAL A 4 -3.31 -7.66 6.52
CA VAL A 4 -1.95 -8.14 6.41
C VAL A 4 -1.46 -8.73 7.74
N ARG A 5 -0.85 -9.92 7.68
CA ARG A 5 -0.36 -10.64 8.87
C ARG A 5 1.11 -11.07 8.81
N ASN A 6 1.74 -10.92 7.66
CA ASN A 6 3.13 -11.22 7.43
C ASN A 6 3.61 -10.47 6.18
N PHE A 7 4.92 -10.50 5.92
CA PHE A 7 5.50 -9.83 4.76
C PHE A 7 4.95 -10.33 3.42
N GLY A 8 4.69 -11.64 3.27
CA GLY A 8 4.14 -12.18 2.01
C GLY A 8 2.78 -11.57 1.70
N GLY A 9 1.88 -11.59 2.68
CA GLY A 9 0.57 -10.94 2.58
C GLY A 9 0.68 -9.42 2.42
N TYR A 10 1.77 -8.79 2.88
CA TYR A 10 2.00 -7.36 2.64
C TYR A 10 2.24 -7.09 1.16
N VAL A 11 3.07 -7.91 0.51
CA VAL A 11 3.33 -7.83 -0.93
C VAL A 11 2.05 -8.11 -1.73
N ASP A 12 1.30 -9.15 -1.37
CA ASP A 12 0.03 -9.46 -2.02
C ASP A 12 -0.97 -8.30 -1.89
N PHE A 13 -1.00 -7.66 -0.71
CA PHE A 13 -1.87 -6.51 -0.47
C PHE A 13 -1.45 -5.27 -1.29
N ILE A 14 -0.16 -5.02 -1.49
CA ILE A 14 0.30 -3.97 -2.41
C ILE A 14 -0.23 -4.21 -3.83
N SER A 15 -0.12 -5.44 -4.33
CA SER A 15 -0.67 -5.82 -5.64
C SER A 15 -2.19 -5.62 -5.72
N TYR A 16 -2.93 -5.97 -4.67
CA TYR A 16 -4.37 -5.70 -4.58
C TYR A 16 -4.69 -4.20 -4.69
N VAL A 17 -3.97 -3.35 -3.95
CA VAL A 17 -4.16 -1.89 -4.00
C VAL A 17 -3.77 -1.33 -5.37
N LEU A 18 -2.70 -1.82 -6.00
CA LEU A 18 -2.30 -1.40 -7.35
C LEU A 18 -3.36 -1.70 -8.42
N LEU A 19 -4.09 -2.80 -8.29
CA LEU A 19 -5.14 -3.18 -9.24
C LEU A 19 -6.46 -2.44 -8.99
N SER A 20 -6.68 -1.95 -7.77
CA SER A 20 -7.98 -1.43 -7.33
C SER A 20 -8.00 0.10 -7.14
N ALA A 21 -6.87 0.73 -6.85
CA ALA A 21 -6.83 2.16 -6.61
C ALA A 21 -7.06 2.96 -7.91
N PRO A 22 -7.74 4.13 -7.84
CA PRO A 22 -8.20 4.79 -6.62
C PRO A 22 -9.57 4.34 -6.10
N ASP A 23 -10.45 3.78 -6.93
CA ASP A 23 -11.88 3.63 -6.64
C ASP A 23 -12.52 2.31 -7.11
N ASP A 24 -11.74 1.37 -7.66
CA ASP A 24 -12.19 0.06 -8.15
C ASP A 24 -11.98 -1.07 -7.12
N PHE A 25 -12.08 -0.74 -5.83
CA PHE A 25 -12.00 -1.74 -4.75
C PHE A 25 -13.23 -2.65 -4.80
N PRO A 26 -13.07 -3.99 -4.81
CA PRO A 26 -14.18 -4.92 -4.80
C PRO A 26 -15.12 -4.69 -3.61
N GLU A 27 -16.42 -4.66 -3.88
CA GLU A 27 -17.45 -4.61 -2.86
C GLU A 27 -17.82 -6.02 -2.39
N GLU A 28 -17.93 -6.18 -1.08
CA GLU A 28 -18.29 -7.46 -0.45
C GLU A 28 -19.72 -7.40 0.08
N ASP A 29 -20.57 -8.35 -0.30
CA ASP A 29 -22.01 -8.36 0.03
C ASP A 29 -22.32 -8.50 1.53
N TYR A 30 -21.35 -8.98 2.31
CA TYR A 30 -21.43 -9.14 3.75
C TYR A 30 -20.91 -7.94 4.56
N LEU A 31 -20.38 -6.89 3.92
CA LEU A 31 -19.86 -5.69 4.59
C LEU A 31 -20.82 -4.50 4.43
N SER A 32 -20.94 -3.70 5.49
CA SER A 32 -21.63 -2.40 5.37
C SER A 32 -20.79 -1.41 4.57
N GLN A 33 -21.42 -0.32 4.08
CA GLN A 33 -20.74 0.70 3.28
C GLN A 33 -19.53 1.32 3.99
N ASP A 34 -19.61 1.51 5.31
CA ASP A 34 -18.53 2.01 6.15
C ASP A 34 -17.48 0.95 6.49
N GLU A 35 -17.71 -0.33 6.16
CA GLU A 35 -16.76 -1.42 6.27
C GLU A 35 -16.05 -1.73 4.94
N GLN A 36 -16.67 -1.42 3.80
CA GLN A 36 -16.09 -1.61 2.45
C GLN A 36 -14.69 -1.03 2.32
N MET A 37 -13.82 -1.72 1.60
CA MET A 37 -12.49 -1.21 1.30
C MET A 37 -12.58 0.06 0.45
N ASN A 38 -11.69 1.01 0.73
CA ASN A 38 -11.53 2.21 -0.08
C ASN A 38 -10.06 2.63 -0.04
N LEU A 39 -9.71 3.63 -0.84
CA LEU A 39 -8.35 4.16 -0.92
C LEU A 39 -7.75 4.50 0.46
N GLU A 40 -8.52 5.16 1.32
CA GLU A 40 -8.02 5.61 2.62
C GLU A 40 -7.69 4.44 3.54
N LYS A 41 -8.59 3.47 3.63
CA LYS A 41 -8.38 2.24 4.42
C LYS A 41 -7.25 1.39 3.87
N ALA A 42 -7.14 1.30 2.53
CA ALA A 42 -6.06 0.58 1.88
C ALA A 42 -4.70 1.18 2.22
N PHE A 43 -4.55 2.50 2.15
CA PHE A 43 -3.31 3.17 2.51
C PHE A 43 -3.04 3.18 4.02
N GLU A 44 -4.09 3.19 4.87
CA GLU A 44 -3.94 2.97 6.30
C GLU A 44 -3.37 1.58 6.60
N GLU A 45 -3.91 0.53 5.96
CA GLU A 45 -3.41 -0.83 6.11
C GLU A 45 -1.97 -0.97 5.57
N LEU A 46 -1.63 -0.34 4.44
CA LEU A 46 -0.26 -0.30 3.92
C LEU A 46 0.72 0.36 4.90
N ARG A 47 0.30 1.46 5.56
CA ARG A 47 1.12 2.11 6.60
C ARG A 47 1.26 1.23 7.83
N ASN A 48 0.18 0.61 8.30
CA ASN A 48 0.20 -0.29 9.44
C ASN A 48 1.11 -1.50 9.16
N GLY A 49 1.09 -2.04 7.95
CA GLY A 49 1.94 -3.16 7.51
C GLY A 49 3.43 -2.82 7.37
N MET A 50 3.84 -1.56 7.45
CA MET A 50 5.26 -1.16 7.35
C MET A 50 6.16 -1.81 8.41
N HIS A 51 5.61 -2.26 9.54
CA HIS A 51 6.40 -3.01 10.53
C HIS A 51 7.01 -4.30 9.94
N PHE A 52 6.31 -5.00 9.03
CA PHE A 52 6.88 -6.17 8.32
C PHE A 52 8.07 -5.80 7.43
N VAL A 53 8.04 -4.59 6.85
CA VAL A 53 9.14 -4.04 6.05
C VAL A 53 10.33 -3.69 6.94
N GLU A 54 10.08 -3.11 8.11
CA GLU A 54 11.10 -2.76 9.09
C GLU A 54 11.79 -3.98 9.68
N GLU A 55 11.09 -5.10 9.83
CA GLU A 55 11.70 -6.38 10.22
C GLU A 55 12.55 -6.98 9.08
N ALA A 56 12.13 -6.81 7.83
CA ALA A 56 12.77 -7.43 6.66
C ALA A 56 13.98 -6.64 6.12
N ILE A 57 13.99 -5.31 6.23
CA ILE A 57 15.00 -4.43 5.63
C ILE A 57 15.74 -3.70 6.72
N ALA A 58 17.04 -3.91 6.93
CA ALA A 58 17.81 -3.23 7.98
C ALA A 58 18.13 -1.74 7.67
N ASP A 59 18.15 -1.36 6.39
CA ASP A 59 18.56 -0.01 5.97
C ASP A 59 17.51 1.06 6.30
N GLY A 60 17.84 1.93 7.26
CA GLY A 60 16.98 3.03 7.70
C GLY A 60 16.66 4.04 6.59
N THR A 61 17.59 4.30 5.67
CA THR A 61 17.34 5.24 4.56
C THR A 61 16.33 4.67 3.57
N THR A 62 16.45 3.39 3.23
CA THR A 62 15.44 2.69 2.42
C THR A 62 14.06 2.74 3.09
N ARG A 63 13.97 2.48 4.40
CA ARG A 63 12.68 2.53 5.13
C ARG A 63 12.01 3.90 5.05
N VAL A 64 12.78 4.98 5.25
CA VAL A 64 12.27 6.35 5.14
C VAL A 64 11.75 6.60 3.72
N ARG A 65 12.53 6.23 2.70
CA ARG A 65 12.14 6.43 1.31
C ARG A 65 10.87 5.66 0.94
N LEU A 66 10.70 4.45 1.45
CA LEU A 66 9.49 3.65 1.25
C LEU A 66 8.26 4.33 1.86
N ARG A 67 8.37 4.90 3.07
CA ARG A 67 7.28 5.69 3.67
C ARG A 67 6.95 6.93 2.85
N ASP A 68 7.96 7.66 2.38
CA ASP A 68 7.77 8.85 1.54
C ASP A 68 7.02 8.52 0.24
N LEU A 69 7.32 7.38 -0.39
CA LEU A 69 6.64 6.92 -1.61
C LEU A 69 5.16 6.60 -1.35
N LEU A 70 4.85 5.93 -0.24
CA LEU A 70 3.46 5.65 0.18
C LEU A 70 2.67 6.95 0.40
N ASP A 71 3.23 7.90 1.14
CA ASP A 71 2.57 9.17 1.42
C ASP A 71 2.39 10.03 0.16
N ALA A 72 3.38 10.05 -0.73
CA ALA A 72 3.30 10.74 -2.01
C ALA A 72 2.24 10.10 -2.93
N SER A 73 2.15 8.77 -2.96
CA SER A 73 1.15 8.04 -3.75
C SER A 73 -0.27 8.38 -3.30
N LEU A 74 -0.55 8.34 -1.99
CA LEU A 74 -1.87 8.73 -1.47
C LEU A 74 -2.18 10.20 -1.78
N SER A 75 -1.19 11.09 -1.64
CA SER A 75 -1.37 12.51 -1.97
C SER A 75 -1.69 12.74 -3.44
N ALA A 76 -1.08 11.96 -4.35
CA ALA A 76 -1.38 12.01 -5.78
C ALA A 76 -2.81 11.54 -6.06
N TYR A 77 -3.23 10.39 -5.54
CA TYR A 77 -4.60 9.89 -5.69
C TYR A 77 -5.65 10.87 -5.13
N ARG A 78 -5.43 11.43 -3.93
CA ARG A 78 -6.32 12.45 -3.34
C ARG A 78 -6.44 13.73 -4.19
N ALA A 79 -5.42 14.02 -5.00
CA ALA A 79 -5.42 15.14 -5.92
C ALA A 79 -6.00 14.79 -7.31
N GLY A 80 -6.54 13.58 -7.51
CA GLY A 80 -7.03 13.09 -8.80
C GLY A 80 -5.92 12.82 -9.82
N ARG A 81 -4.69 12.62 -9.37
CA ARG A 81 -3.52 12.32 -10.21
C ARG A 81 -3.25 10.82 -10.22
N ASP A 82 -4.19 10.05 -10.76
CA ASP A 82 -4.25 8.59 -10.57
C ASP A 82 -3.05 7.86 -11.17
N VAL A 83 -2.62 8.24 -12.38
CA VAL A 83 -1.44 7.67 -13.03
C VAL A 83 -0.17 7.91 -12.21
N GLU A 84 -0.04 9.10 -11.61
CA GLU A 84 1.09 9.42 -10.73
C GLU A 84 1.02 8.62 -9.43
N GLY A 85 -0.18 8.51 -8.82
CA GLY A 85 -0.42 7.69 -7.64
C GLY A 85 -0.02 6.24 -7.87
N ALA A 86 -0.43 5.65 -9.00
CA ALA A 86 -0.10 4.28 -9.39
C ALA A 86 1.41 4.09 -9.60
N HIS A 87 2.07 4.99 -10.32
CA HIS A 87 3.51 4.90 -10.54
C HIS A 87 4.32 5.02 -9.24
N LEU A 88 3.93 5.90 -8.33
CA LEU A 88 4.58 6.02 -7.02
C LEU A 88 4.44 4.74 -6.18
N LEU A 89 3.27 4.09 -6.22
CA LEU A 89 3.04 2.82 -5.53
C LEU A 89 3.79 1.65 -6.20
N GLN A 90 3.93 1.66 -7.53
CA GLN A 90 4.78 0.70 -8.25
C GLN A 90 6.26 0.89 -7.90
N ASP A 91 6.73 2.13 -7.76
CA ASP A 91 8.11 2.41 -7.35
C ASP A 91 8.37 1.97 -5.90
N PHE A 92 7.38 2.11 -5.03
CA PHE A 92 7.40 1.54 -3.69
C PHE A 92 7.57 0.01 -3.73
N GLU A 93 6.72 -0.69 -4.49
CA GLU A 93 6.78 -2.16 -4.63
C GLU A 93 8.13 -2.63 -5.18
N LYS A 94 8.62 -2.01 -6.26
CA LYS A 94 9.90 -2.35 -6.87
C LYS A 94 11.05 -2.17 -5.88
N MET A 95 11.09 -1.04 -5.16
CA MET A 95 12.13 -0.77 -4.18
C MET A 95 12.10 -1.80 -3.04
N LEU A 96 10.90 -2.15 -2.56
CA LEU A 96 10.71 -3.15 -1.52
C LEU A 96 11.27 -4.51 -1.95
N LEU A 97 10.91 -4.98 -3.14
CA LEU A 97 11.32 -6.28 -3.66
C LEU A 97 12.83 -6.35 -3.96
N MET A 98 13.42 -5.25 -4.46
CA MET A 98 14.86 -5.16 -4.72
C MET A 98 15.71 -5.20 -3.44
N LYS A 99 15.18 -4.74 -2.32
CA LYS A 99 15.93 -4.62 -1.05
C LYS A 99 15.78 -5.83 -0.13
N LYS A 100 14.86 -6.74 -0.46
CA LYS A 100 14.69 -8.02 0.23
C LYS A 100 15.49 -9.17 -0.43
N ALA A 101 15.82 -9.05 -1.71
CA ALA A 101 16.68 -9.99 -2.43
C ALA A 101 18.13 -9.91 -1.92
#